data_AF-A0A4Y2P1A4-F1
#
_entry.id   AF-A0A4Y2P1A4-F1
#
_cell.length_a   1.000
_cell.length_b   1.000
_cell.length_c   1.000
_cell.angle_alpha   90.00
_cell.angle_beta   90.00
_cell.angle_gamma   90.00
#
_symmetry.space_group_name_H-M   'P 1'
#
loop_
_entity.id
_entity.type
_entity.pdbx_description
1 polymer ?
#
loop_
_entity_poly.entity_id
_entity_poly.type
_entity_poly.pdbx_seq_one_letter_code
_entity_poly.pdbx_strand_id
1 'polypeptide(L)'
;MYYWMILVFNDIIRRLELKLHRPIQWIICLLHFKELPLRHLFERKSYDPSSYTGYIGRNLKGCEKLPLVDFNSTECDLPGIDPTNLSCDQKYLFDICTAISSGVGSSDLSKRQPGRLNLARWPTTANRILRLHISTSDTSNELMTLAVFILRVYAPSWFRIKVRHSIKDAARHLRHFISSSRYLPKKYRDIIEPVISRNAYFAAPENMLLAMLTDERCHIRTLAARRIIKAREIGPDGNCVRRFVIHAVNFRATDYADLIDWQTCNVAPTTVLSIQS
;
A
#
# COMPACT_ATOMS: atom_id res chain seq x y z
N MET A 1 11.76 -12.05 6.74
CA MET A 1 11.15 -12.92 5.71
C MET A 1 10.43 -12.19 4.56
N TYR A 2 10.32 -10.85 4.53
CA TYR A 2 9.47 -10.15 3.53
C TYR A 2 10.22 -9.58 2.31
N TYR A 3 11.46 -9.10 2.50
CA TYR A 3 12.31 -8.68 1.38
C TYR A 3 12.66 -9.85 0.45
N TRP A 4 12.83 -11.05 1.02
CA TRP A 4 13.05 -12.27 0.25
C TRP A 4 11.85 -12.64 -0.63
N MET A 5 10.61 -12.41 -0.18
CA MET A 5 9.44 -12.81 -0.97
C MET A 5 9.26 -11.96 -2.23
N ILE A 6 9.51 -10.64 -2.18
CA ILE A 6 9.45 -9.76 -3.36
C ILE A 6 10.61 -10.07 -4.32
N LEU A 7 11.82 -10.29 -3.80
CA LEU A 7 12.98 -10.68 -4.61
C LEU A 7 12.78 -12.06 -5.27
N VAL A 8 12.17 -13.01 -4.55
CA VAL A 8 11.84 -14.34 -5.07
C VAL A 8 10.78 -14.23 -6.17
N PHE A 9 9.75 -13.39 -6.03
CA PHE A 9 8.80 -13.14 -7.12
C PHE A 9 9.46 -12.49 -8.34
N ASN A 10 10.34 -11.50 -8.13
CA ASN A 10 11.07 -10.86 -9.22
C ASN A 10 12.01 -11.84 -9.95
N ASP A 11 12.71 -12.71 -9.22
CA ASP A 11 13.57 -13.74 -9.81
C ASP A 11 12.76 -14.81 -10.55
N ILE A 12 11.61 -15.23 -10.02
CA ILE A 12 10.69 -16.15 -10.69
C ILE A 12 10.17 -15.54 -11.99
N ILE A 13 9.67 -14.30 -11.95
CA ILE A 13 9.16 -13.61 -13.15
C ILE A 13 10.29 -13.50 -14.18
N ARG A 14 11.50 -13.10 -13.77
CA ARG A 14 12.65 -12.99 -14.66
C ARG A 14 13.04 -14.33 -15.29
N ARG A 15 13.06 -15.42 -14.51
CA ARG A 15 13.33 -16.78 -15.03
C ARG A 15 12.25 -17.23 -16.00
N LEU A 16 10.99 -16.89 -15.76
CA LEU A 16 9.90 -17.17 -16.68
C LEU A 16 10.04 -16.38 -17.99
N GLU A 17 10.37 -15.09 -17.93
CA GLU A 17 10.62 -14.28 -19.13
C GLU A 17 11.81 -14.84 -19.95
N LEU A 18 12.88 -15.29 -19.28
CA LEU A 18 14.02 -15.96 -19.92
C LEU A 18 13.61 -17.27 -20.60
N LYS A 19 12.80 -18.10 -19.95
CA LYS A 19 12.33 -19.38 -20.50
C LYS A 19 11.34 -19.19 -21.65
N LEU A 20 10.48 -18.17 -21.59
CA LEU A 20 9.48 -17.90 -22.62
C LEU A 20 10.00 -17.01 -23.76
N HIS A 21 11.23 -16.50 -23.65
CA HIS A 21 11.81 -15.53 -24.58
C HIS A 21 10.90 -14.33 -24.88
N ARG A 22 10.10 -13.92 -23.87
CA ARG A 22 9.15 -12.81 -24.02
C ARG A 22 8.88 -12.12 -22.67
N PRO A 23 8.58 -10.82 -22.67
CA PRO A 23 8.23 -10.11 -21.45
C PRO A 23 6.88 -10.59 -20.89
N ILE A 24 6.80 -10.74 -19.57
CA ILE A 24 5.58 -11.10 -18.84
C ILE A 24 5.13 -9.89 -18.03
N GLN A 25 3.85 -9.80 -17.70
CA GLN A 25 3.35 -8.76 -16.80
C GLN A 25 3.96 -8.92 -15.40
N TRP A 26 4.57 -7.86 -14.86
CA TRP A 26 5.08 -7.87 -13.50
C TRP A 26 3.95 -7.54 -12.53
N ILE A 27 3.45 -8.59 -11.86
CA ILE A 27 2.36 -8.48 -10.89
C ILE A 27 2.94 -8.77 -9.51
N ILE A 28 3.04 -7.73 -8.69
CA ILE A 28 3.45 -7.85 -7.28
C ILE A 28 2.20 -7.70 -6.42
N CYS A 29 2.24 -8.21 -5.19
CA CYS A 29 1.12 -8.09 -4.27
C CYS A 29 1.00 -6.64 -3.72
N LEU A 30 -0.16 -6.01 -3.96
CA LEU A 30 -0.51 -4.67 -3.46
C LEU A 30 -0.43 -4.54 -1.93
N LEU A 31 -0.63 -5.64 -1.21
CA LEU A 31 -0.61 -5.60 0.26
C LEU A 31 0.80 -5.26 0.79
N HIS A 32 1.86 -5.74 0.14
CA HIS A 32 3.22 -5.44 0.58
C HIS A 32 3.58 -3.97 0.38
N PHE A 33 3.10 -3.37 -0.70
CA PHE A 33 3.38 -1.96 -1.01
C PHE A 33 2.97 -1.02 0.14
N LYS A 34 1.77 -1.20 0.72
CA LYS A 34 1.26 -0.35 1.81
C LYS A 34 1.92 -0.60 3.17
N GLU A 35 2.45 -1.81 3.40
CA GLU A 35 3.08 -2.18 4.67
C GLU A 35 4.44 -1.51 4.84
N LEU A 36 5.19 -1.34 3.73
CA LEU A 36 6.56 -0.81 3.77
C LEU A 36 6.65 0.64 4.26
N PRO A 37 5.78 1.59 3.85
CA PRO A 37 5.78 2.95 4.39
C PRO A 37 5.51 3.02 5.90
N LEU A 38 4.50 2.28 6.39
CA LEU A 38 4.22 2.20 7.84
C LEU A 38 5.43 1.66 8.59
N ARG A 39 6.06 0.61 8.04
CA ARG A 39 7.26 0.03 8.59
C ARG A 39 8.40 1.01 8.75
N HIS A 40 8.75 1.71 7.67
CA HIS A 40 9.89 2.64 7.69
C HIS A 40 9.61 3.83 8.60
N LEU A 41 8.35 4.29 8.66
CA LEU A 41 7.93 5.32 9.59
C LEU A 41 8.06 4.84 11.04
N PHE A 42 7.64 3.62 11.34
CA PHE A 42 7.77 3.00 12.66
C PHE A 42 9.25 2.83 13.08
N GLU A 43 10.09 2.25 12.21
CA GLU A 43 11.52 2.04 12.46
C GLU A 43 12.25 3.35 12.73
N ARG A 44 12.00 4.40 11.94
CA ARG A 44 12.59 5.73 12.16
C ARG A 44 12.12 6.40 13.45
N LYS A 45 10.91 6.11 13.93
CA LYS A 45 10.34 6.70 15.13
C LYS A 45 10.63 5.94 16.42
N SER A 46 10.98 4.67 16.32
CA SER A 46 11.39 3.87 17.46
C SER A 46 12.86 4.09 17.87
N TYR A 47 13.63 4.91 17.14
CA TYR A 47 15.05 5.22 17.40
C TYR A 47 15.96 3.98 17.55
N ASP A 48 15.59 2.82 16.98
CA ASP A 48 16.38 1.58 17.05
C ASP A 48 16.29 0.76 15.75
N PRO A 49 17.39 0.14 15.27
CA PRO A 49 17.38 -0.75 14.11
C PRO A 49 16.45 -1.96 14.27
N SER A 50 16.21 -2.38 15.52
CA SER A 50 15.13 -3.31 15.87
C SER A 50 14.01 -2.51 16.53
N SER A 51 13.15 -1.88 15.72
CA SER A 51 12.05 -0.97 16.08
C SER A 51 11.15 -1.33 17.28
N TYR A 52 11.29 -2.53 17.84
CA TYR A 52 10.58 -3.07 18.99
C TYR A 52 11.33 -2.92 20.34
N THR A 53 12.55 -2.39 20.36
CA THR A 53 13.30 -2.09 21.61
C THR A 53 13.18 -0.63 22.06
N GLY A 54 12.82 0.27 21.12
CA GLY A 54 12.49 1.67 21.41
C GLY A 54 11.28 1.82 22.33
N TYR A 55 11.07 3.02 22.87
CA TYR A 55 9.99 3.31 23.83
C TYR A 55 8.61 2.81 23.34
N ILE A 56 8.22 3.19 22.12
CA ILE A 56 6.96 2.74 21.51
C ILE A 56 6.96 1.22 21.36
N GLY A 57 8.04 0.66 20.77
CA GLY A 57 8.19 -0.77 20.55
C GLY A 57 8.03 -1.64 21.80
N ARG A 58 8.56 -1.18 22.94
CA ARG A 58 8.39 -1.84 24.24
C ARG A 58 6.94 -1.76 24.73
N ASN A 59 6.32 -0.59 24.63
CA ASN A 59 4.94 -0.38 25.06
C ASN A 59 3.90 -1.08 24.18
N LEU A 60 4.25 -1.43 22.93
CA LEU A 60 3.41 -2.31 22.12
C LEU A 60 3.26 -3.71 22.74
N LYS A 61 4.22 -4.16 23.57
CA LYS A 61 4.09 -5.40 24.33
C LYS A 61 3.25 -5.10 25.58
N GLY A 62 2.12 -5.81 25.75
CA GLY A 62 1.26 -5.61 26.91
C GLY A 62 0.24 -4.49 26.76
N CYS A 63 0.20 -3.75 25.64
CA CYS A 63 -0.81 -2.70 25.41
C CYS A 63 -2.25 -3.20 25.53
N GLU A 64 -2.50 -4.50 25.30
CA GLU A 64 -3.80 -5.14 25.49
C GLU A 64 -4.31 -5.10 26.94
N LYS A 65 -3.40 -4.97 27.92
CA LYS A 65 -3.73 -4.94 29.35
C LYS A 65 -4.07 -3.53 29.84
N LEU A 66 -3.78 -2.51 29.04
CA LEU A 66 -4.02 -1.12 29.42
C LEU A 66 -5.52 -0.80 29.29
N PRO A 67 -6.11 -0.04 30.22
CA PRO A 67 -7.47 0.45 30.07
C PRO A 67 -7.57 1.38 28.86
N LEU A 68 -8.80 1.59 28.37
CA LEU A 68 -9.06 2.70 27.47
C LEU A 68 -9.05 4.00 28.27
N VAL A 69 -8.52 5.05 27.68
CA VAL A 69 -8.58 6.42 28.20
C VAL A 69 -9.35 7.29 27.21
N ASP A 70 -9.66 8.53 27.59
CA ASP A 70 -10.23 9.48 26.66
C ASP A 70 -9.26 9.78 25.51
N PHE A 71 -9.76 9.76 24.28
CA PHE A 71 -8.97 10.02 23.08
C PHE A 71 -9.75 10.92 22.11
N ASN A 72 -9.01 11.69 21.32
CA ASN A 72 -9.59 12.53 20.29
C ASN A 72 -9.99 11.71 19.07
N SER A 73 -11.13 12.06 18.47
CA SER A 73 -11.51 11.45 17.20
C SER A 73 -10.55 11.85 16.08
N THR A 74 -10.30 10.91 15.18
CA THR A 74 -9.46 11.15 14.00
C THR A 74 -10.12 10.53 12.78
N GLU A 75 -10.30 11.33 11.74
CA GLU A 75 -10.91 10.92 10.48
C GLU A 75 -10.24 9.67 9.89
N CYS A 76 -11.07 8.66 9.57
CA CYS A 76 -10.67 7.41 8.94
C CYS A 76 -11.71 7.00 7.88
N ASP A 77 -11.37 7.20 6.61
CA ASP A 77 -12.25 6.88 5.48
C ASP A 77 -12.20 5.38 5.12
N LEU A 78 -12.94 4.57 5.88
CA LEU A 78 -13.06 3.14 5.66
C LEU A 78 -14.14 2.84 4.60
N PRO A 79 -13.87 1.99 3.59
CA PRO A 79 -14.90 1.56 2.66
C PRO A 79 -15.87 0.60 3.34
N GLY A 80 -17.11 0.54 2.83
CA GLY A 80 -18.06 -0.50 3.21
C GLY A 80 -17.51 -1.89 2.88
N ILE A 81 -17.49 -2.78 3.88
CA ILE A 81 -17.05 -4.17 3.73
C ILE A 81 -17.92 -5.06 4.60
N ASP A 82 -18.28 -6.22 4.08
CA ASP A 82 -18.95 -7.27 4.86
C ASP A 82 -17.97 -7.85 5.90
N PRO A 83 -18.26 -7.74 7.21
CA PRO A 83 -17.40 -8.28 8.26
C PRO A 83 -17.12 -9.78 8.14
N THR A 84 -17.99 -10.57 7.49
CA THR A 84 -17.77 -12.01 7.30
C THR A 84 -16.52 -12.32 6.47
N ASN A 85 -16.11 -11.40 5.60
CA ASN A 85 -14.95 -11.53 4.71
C ASN A 85 -13.61 -11.16 5.39
N LEU A 86 -13.64 -10.82 6.69
CA LEU A 86 -12.50 -10.34 7.46
C LEU A 86 -11.99 -11.43 8.43
N SER A 87 -10.67 -11.60 8.47
CA SER A 87 -10.02 -12.38 9.53
C SER A 87 -10.11 -11.64 10.88
N CYS A 88 -9.82 -12.34 11.99
CA CYS A 88 -9.88 -11.74 13.33
C CYS A 88 -9.02 -10.47 13.46
N ASP A 89 -7.79 -10.48 12.94
CA ASP A 89 -6.90 -9.31 12.98
C ASP A 89 -7.44 -8.14 12.15
N GLN A 90 -8.12 -8.44 11.04
CA GLN A 90 -8.69 -7.43 10.13
C GLN A 90 -9.98 -6.83 10.71
N LYS A 91 -10.82 -7.65 11.35
CA LYS A 91 -11.99 -7.20 12.11
C LYS A 91 -11.56 -6.25 13.22
N TYR A 92 -10.54 -6.64 13.99
CA TYR A 92 -10.00 -5.77 15.02
C TYR A 92 -9.54 -4.44 14.45
N LEU A 93 -8.78 -4.44 13.34
CA LEU A 93 -8.31 -3.21 12.69
C LEU A 93 -9.48 -2.32 12.25
N PHE A 94 -10.53 -2.92 11.67
CA PHE A 94 -11.71 -2.20 11.22
C PHE A 94 -12.46 -1.57 12.40
N ASP A 95 -12.71 -2.36 13.44
CA ASP A 95 -13.45 -1.94 14.64
C ASP A 95 -12.71 -0.84 15.41
N ILE A 96 -11.39 -0.97 15.60
CA ILE A 96 -10.60 0.06 16.29
C ILE A 96 -10.50 1.35 15.48
N CYS A 97 -10.36 1.27 14.17
CA CYS A 97 -10.37 2.46 13.30
C CYS A 97 -11.74 3.17 13.36
N THR A 98 -12.83 2.39 13.39
CA THR A 98 -14.19 2.92 13.50
C THR A 98 -14.42 3.60 14.84
N ALA A 99 -14.00 2.98 15.95
CA ALA A 99 -14.08 3.54 17.30
C ALA A 99 -13.28 4.84 17.44
N ILE A 100 -12.05 4.90 16.89
CA ILE A 100 -11.26 6.13 16.89
C ILE A 100 -11.90 7.20 16.02
N SER A 101 -12.44 6.84 14.85
CA SER A 101 -13.09 7.82 13.98
C SER A 101 -14.39 8.38 14.58
N SER A 102 -15.13 7.60 15.35
CA SER A 102 -16.34 8.06 16.05
C SER A 102 -16.04 8.78 17.36
N GLY A 103 -14.84 8.64 17.92
CA GLY A 103 -14.50 9.12 19.26
C GLY A 103 -15.11 8.28 20.39
N VAL A 104 -15.69 7.11 20.09
CA VAL A 104 -16.40 6.28 21.07
C VAL A 104 -15.67 4.95 21.25
N GLY A 105 -15.04 4.78 22.41
CA GLY A 105 -14.46 3.51 22.83
C GLY A 105 -15.51 2.54 23.37
N SER A 106 -15.60 1.33 22.81
CA SER A 106 -16.46 0.27 23.36
C SER A 106 -15.73 -0.58 24.39
N SER A 107 -16.44 -0.99 25.46
CA SER A 107 -15.96 -1.97 26.44
C SER A 107 -15.62 -3.33 25.81
N ASP A 108 -16.26 -3.68 24.70
CA ASP A 108 -15.97 -4.93 24.01
C ASP A 108 -14.63 -4.85 23.28
N LEU A 109 -14.33 -3.69 22.70
CA LEU A 109 -13.06 -3.45 22.02
C LEU A 109 -11.88 -3.46 23.01
N SER A 110 -12.07 -2.96 24.23
CA SER A 110 -11.02 -2.94 25.26
C SER A 110 -10.61 -4.35 25.72
N LYS A 111 -11.57 -5.28 25.75
CA LYS A 111 -11.36 -6.68 26.15
C LYS A 111 -10.75 -7.56 25.05
N ARG A 112 -10.83 -7.12 23.79
CA ARG A 112 -10.32 -7.90 22.63
C ARG A 112 -8.80 -7.82 22.52
N GLN A 113 -8.21 -8.95 22.13
CA GLN A 113 -6.77 -9.04 21.87
C GLN A 113 -6.44 -8.50 20.47
N PRO A 114 -5.52 -7.54 20.31
CA PRO A 114 -5.11 -6.98 19.01
C PRO A 114 -4.25 -7.94 18.15
N GLY A 115 -4.11 -9.20 18.59
CA GLY A 115 -3.25 -10.23 18.00
C GLY A 115 -1.85 -10.28 18.63
N ARG A 116 -1.17 -11.42 18.51
CA ARG A 116 0.20 -11.59 19.03
C ARG A 116 1.19 -10.85 18.13
N LEU A 117 1.97 -9.95 18.73
CA LEU A 117 2.96 -9.16 18.01
C LEU A 117 3.89 -10.07 17.20
N ASN A 118 3.94 -9.83 15.90
CA ASN A 118 4.78 -10.57 14.97
C ASN A 118 5.42 -9.56 14.01
N LEU A 119 6.76 -9.57 13.94
CA LEU A 119 7.58 -8.71 13.07
C LEU A 119 7.23 -8.86 11.58
N ALA A 120 6.57 -9.96 11.26
CA ALA A 120 6.12 -10.36 9.95
C ALA A 120 4.76 -9.73 9.57
N ARG A 121 3.89 -9.52 10.55
CA ARG A 121 2.48 -9.17 10.33
C ARG A 121 2.22 -7.72 10.71
N TRP A 122 2.28 -6.83 9.72
CA TRP A 122 2.02 -5.40 9.89
C TRP A 122 0.59 -5.06 10.34
N PRO A 123 -0.48 -5.77 9.95
CA PRO A 123 -1.82 -5.54 10.51
C PRO A 123 -1.85 -5.63 12.04
N THR A 124 -1.17 -6.63 12.62
CA THR A 124 -1.10 -6.79 14.08
C THR A 124 -0.30 -5.67 14.75
N THR A 125 0.77 -5.20 14.10
CA THR A 125 1.53 -4.05 14.62
C THR A 125 0.70 -2.77 14.56
N ALA A 126 -0.04 -2.54 13.47
CA ALA A 126 -0.97 -1.41 13.36
C ALA A 126 -2.07 -1.45 14.43
N ASN A 127 -2.68 -2.61 14.65
CA ASN A 127 -3.66 -2.82 15.73
C ASN A 127 -3.10 -2.45 17.10
N ARG A 128 -1.88 -2.88 17.40
CA ARG A 128 -1.22 -2.57 18.68
C ARG A 128 -0.84 -1.11 18.81
N ILE A 129 -0.42 -0.45 17.74
CA ILE A 129 -0.14 1.01 17.75
C ILE A 129 -1.43 1.77 18.07
N LEU A 130 -2.54 1.44 17.39
CA LEU A 130 -3.83 2.08 17.66
C LEU A 130 -4.33 1.77 19.08
N ARG A 131 -4.18 0.52 19.55
CA ARG A 131 -4.54 0.13 20.91
C ARG A 131 -3.74 0.90 21.96
N LEU A 132 -2.44 1.08 21.73
CA LEU A 132 -1.59 1.88 22.61
C LEU A 132 -2.00 3.36 22.59
N HIS A 133 -2.31 3.90 21.42
CA HIS A 133 -2.75 5.29 21.25
C HIS A 133 -4.01 5.60 22.09
N ILE A 134 -5.03 4.75 22.03
CA ILE A 134 -6.28 4.93 22.82
C ILE A 134 -6.17 4.47 24.29
N SER A 135 -4.96 4.11 24.72
CA SER A 135 -4.64 3.69 26.09
C SER A 135 -3.61 4.58 26.78
N THR A 136 -3.21 5.68 26.12
CA THR A 136 -2.19 6.59 26.62
C THR A 136 -2.81 7.98 26.71
N SER A 137 -2.92 8.55 27.91
CA SER A 137 -3.53 9.87 28.11
C SER A 137 -2.69 11.01 27.53
N ASP A 138 -1.36 10.93 27.69
CA ASP A 138 -0.40 11.88 27.12
C ASP A 138 0.38 11.22 25.97
N THR A 139 -0.18 11.32 24.78
CA THR A 139 0.36 10.65 23.59
C THR A 139 1.54 11.42 23.03
N SER A 140 2.70 10.75 22.92
CA SER A 140 3.87 11.36 22.28
C SER A 140 3.58 11.73 20.82
N ASN A 141 4.24 12.78 20.32
CA ASN A 141 4.14 13.21 18.93
C ASN A 141 4.45 12.08 17.94
N GLU A 142 5.36 11.17 18.30
CA GLU A 142 5.72 9.98 17.54
C GLU A 142 4.56 8.98 17.45
N LEU A 143 3.93 8.65 18.59
CA LEU A 143 2.80 7.73 18.64
C LEU A 143 1.59 8.32 17.88
N MET A 144 1.33 9.62 18.08
CA MET A 144 0.30 10.35 17.33
C MET A 144 0.54 10.30 15.82
N THR A 145 1.78 10.57 15.38
CA THR A 145 2.13 10.50 13.96
C THR A 145 1.83 9.12 13.37
N LEU A 146 2.19 8.04 14.09
CA LEU A 146 1.95 6.67 13.64
C LEU A 146 0.45 6.33 13.63
N ALA A 147 -0.30 6.69 14.67
CA ALA A 147 -1.73 6.45 14.76
C ALA A 147 -2.49 7.16 13.64
N VAL A 148 -2.22 8.46 13.43
CA VAL A 148 -2.83 9.25 12.36
C VAL A 148 -2.44 8.71 10.98
N PHE A 149 -1.20 8.26 10.79
CA PHE A 149 -0.80 7.60 9.54
C PHE A 149 -1.57 6.30 9.31
N ILE A 150 -1.80 5.51 10.36
CA ILE A 150 -2.57 4.27 10.25
C ILE A 150 -4.01 4.58 9.84
N LEU A 151 -4.65 5.54 10.52
CA LEU A 151 -6.06 5.90 10.30
C LEU A 151 -6.29 6.58 8.95
N ARG A 152 -5.40 7.49 8.52
CA ARG A 152 -5.60 8.24 7.28
C ARG A 152 -5.06 7.56 6.03
N VAL A 153 -4.07 6.69 6.15
CA VAL A 153 -3.35 6.14 4.99
C VAL A 153 -3.41 4.62 4.97
N TYR A 154 -2.89 3.96 6.00
CA TYR A 154 -2.69 2.52 5.99
C TYR A 154 -4.01 1.75 5.97
N ALA A 155 -4.90 1.99 6.94
CA ALA A 155 -6.15 1.23 7.10
C ALA A 155 -7.13 1.48 5.93
N PRO A 156 -7.44 2.73 5.52
CA PRO A 156 -8.24 3.00 4.33
C PRO A 156 -7.71 2.29 3.08
N SER A 157 -6.41 2.43 2.80
CA SER A 157 -5.78 1.73 1.68
C SER A 157 -5.86 0.21 1.83
N TRP A 158 -5.78 -0.28 3.07
CA TRP A 158 -5.83 -1.72 3.34
C TRP A 158 -7.17 -2.31 2.95
N PHE A 159 -8.27 -1.71 3.42
CA PHE A 159 -9.61 -2.17 3.15
C PHE A 159 -10.05 -1.87 1.71
N ARG A 160 -9.61 -0.76 1.10
CA ARG A 160 -9.88 -0.48 -0.32
C ARG A 160 -9.32 -1.56 -1.23
N ILE A 161 -8.09 -2.03 -0.97
CA ILE A 161 -7.50 -3.17 -1.71
C ILE A 161 -8.30 -4.45 -1.45
N LYS A 162 -8.77 -4.69 -0.21
CA LYS A 162 -9.55 -5.88 0.13
C LYS A 162 -10.89 -5.92 -0.63
N VAL A 163 -11.57 -4.78 -0.75
CA VAL A 163 -12.83 -4.65 -1.50
C VAL A 163 -12.60 -4.73 -3.01
N ARG A 164 -11.57 -4.06 -3.54
CA ARG A 164 -11.23 -4.03 -4.97
C ARG A 164 -9.85 -4.62 -5.22
N HIS A 165 -9.72 -5.94 -5.10
CA HIS A 165 -8.41 -6.61 -5.18
C HIS A 165 -7.95 -6.93 -6.61
N SER A 166 -8.75 -6.56 -7.64
CA SER A 166 -8.38 -6.79 -9.03
C SER A 166 -7.17 -5.96 -9.42
N ILE A 167 -6.28 -6.52 -10.26
CA ILE A 167 -5.10 -5.81 -10.76
C ILE A 167 -5.47 -4.53 -11.53
N LYS A 168 -6.65 -4.49 -12.14
CA LYS A 168 -7.14 -3.31 -12.86
C LYS A 168 -7.32 -2.09 -11.95
N ASP A 169 -7.45 -2.30 -10.64
CA ASP A 169 -7.60 -1.22 -9.66
C ASP A 169 -6.26 -0.80 -9.03
N ALA A 170 -5.16 -1.48 -9.36
CA ALA A 170 -3.89 -1.32 -8.67
C ALA A 170 -3.30 0.10 -8.78
N ALA A 171 -3.34 0.71 -9.97
CA ALA A 171 -2.90 2.09 -10.17
C ALA A 171 -3.78 3.09 -9.38
N ARG A 172 -5.08 2.82 -9.27
CA ARG A 172 -6.02 3.63 -8.48
C ARG A 172 -5.70 3.55 -6.99
N HIS A 173 -5.36 2.36 -6.50
CA HIS A 173 -4.90 2.16 -5.11
C HIS A 173 -3.59 2.88 -4.83
N LEU A 174 -2.62 2.82 -5.74
CA LEU A 174 -1.36 3.56 -5.62
C LEU A 174 -1.60 5.07 -5.55
N ARG A 175 -2.43 5.62 -6.45
CA ARG A 175 -2.81 7.04 -6.42
C ARG A 175 -3.49 7.41 -5.11
N HIS A 176 -4.45 6.61 -4.65
CA HIS A 176 -5.14 6.86 -3.39
C HIS A 176 -4.15 6.91 -2.23
N PHE A 177 -3.27 5.91 -2.11
CA PHE A 177 -2.25 5.86 -1.07
C PHE A 177 -1.36 7.10 -1.07
N ILE A 178 -0.85 7.50 -2.24
CA ILE A 178 -0.03 8.72 -2.41
C ILE A 178 -0.83 9.94 -1.97
N SER A 179 -2.04 10.11 -2.49
CA SER A 179 -2.91 11.26 -2.18
C SER A 179 -3.19 11.36 -0.68
N SER A 180 -3.54 10.25 -0.04
CA SER A 180 -3.84 10.20 1.39
C SER A 180 -2.61 10.48 2.25
N SER A 181 -1.39 10.28 1.74
CA SER A 181 -0.15 10.58 2.47
C SER A 181 0.31 12.04 2.36
N ARG A 182 -0.29 12.87 1.48
CA ARG A 182 0.17 14.24 1.19
C ARG A 182 0.09 15.21 2.36
N TYR A 183 -0.79 14.97 3.33
CA TYR A 183 -0.91 15.82 4.53
C TYR A 183 0.35 15.74 5.41
N LEU A 184 1.19 14.72 5.24
CA LEU A 184 2.36 14.53 6.07
C LEU A 184 3.34 15.70 5.90
N PRO A 185 3.90 16.21 7.01
CA PRO A 185 5.05 17.10 6.98
C PRO A 185 6.19 16.53 6.13
N LYS A 186 6.97 17.42 5.49
CA LYS A 186 8.09 17.04 4.60
C LYS A 186 9.01 16.00 5.24
N LYS A 187 9.39 16.19 6.51
CA LYS A 187 10.25 15.26 7.27
C LYS A 187 9.77 13.79 7.28
N TYR A 188 8.48 13.54 7.18
CA TYR A 188 7.91 12.19 7.12
C TYR A 188 7.71 11.71 5.68
N ARG A 189 7.39 12.64 4.76
CA ARG A 189 7.37 12.35 3.32
C ARG A 189 8.74 11.91 2.81
N ASP A 190 9.81 12.54 3.29
CA ASP A 190 11.20 12.15 2.98
C ASP A 190 11.54 10.72 3.44
N ILE A 191 10.76 10.13 4.36
CA ILE A 191 10.90 8.72 4.78
C ILE A 191 10.09 7.79 3.85
N ILE A 192 8.85 8.15 3.54
CA ILE A 192 7.91 7.25 2.86
C ILE A 192 7.95 7.34 1.32
N GLU A 193 8.20 8.51 0.74
CA GLU A 193 8.19 8.71 -0.72
C GLU A 193 9.31 7.89 -1.41
N PRO A 194 10.54 7.78 -0.86
CA PRO A 194 11.55 6.87 -1.42
C PRO A 194 11.17 5.39 -1.30
N VAL A 195 10.41 5.01 -0.27
CA VAL A 195 9.91 3.65 -0.09
C VAL A 195 8.82 3.34 -1.11
N ILE A 196 7.88 4.27 -1.31
CA ILE A 196 6.84 4.19 -2.33
C ILE A 196 7.47 4.08 -3.71
N SER A 197 8.41 4.97 -4.04
CA SER A 197 9.08 5.00 -5.35
C SER A 197 9.73 3.66 -5.67
N ARG A 198 10.54 3.11 -4.74
CA ARG A 198 11.22 1.81 -4.92
C ARG A 198 10.28 0.61 -5.03
N ASN A 199 8.99 0.77 -4.69
CA ASN A 199 8.00 -0.29 -4.71
C ASN A 199 6.79 0.04 -5.61
N ALA A 200 6.89 1.05 -6.46
CA ALA A 200 5.80 1.50 -7.33
C ALA A 200 5.63 0.64 -8.58
N TYR A 201 5.61 -0.69 -8.42
CA TYR A 201 5.42 -1.64 -9.53
C TYR A 201 4.11 -1.41 -10.29
N PHE A 202 3.08 -0.89 -9.63
CA PHE A 202 1.80 -0.55 -10.26
C PHE A 202 1.81 0.74 -11.07
N ALA A 203 2.88 1.53 -10.96
CA ALA A 203 3.15 2.64 -11.87
C ALA A 203 3.83 2.17 -13.17
N ALA A 204 4.16 0.88 -13.31
CA ALA A 204 4.67 0.38 -14.58
C ALA A 204 3.64 0.64 -15.72
N PRO A 205 4.09 1.06 -16.92
CA PRO A 205 3.20 1.44 -18.01
C PRO A 205 2.15 0.38 -18.34
N GLU A 206 2.47 -0.90 -18.26
CA GLU A 206 1.51 -1.96 -18.56
C GLU A 206 0.45 -2.12 -17.47
N ASN A 207 0.83 -1.94 -16.19
CA ASN A 207 -0.13 -1.94 -15.08
C ASN A 207 -1.05 -0.72 -15.14
N MET A 208 -0.49 0.43 -15.56
CA MET A 208 -1.24 1.65 -15.81
C MET A 208 -2.26 1.47 -16.94
N LEU A 209 -1.85 0.88 -18.07
CA LEU A 209 -2.72 0.60 -19.20
C LEU A 209 -3.87 -0.35 -18.84
N LEU A 210 -3.65 -1.35 -17.98
CA LEU A 210 -4.71 -2.23 -17.48
C LEU A 210 -5.78 -1.47 -16.70
N ALA A 211 -5.37 -0.52 -15.86
CA ALA A 211 -6.30 0.35 -15.15
C ALA A 211 -7.06 1.27 -16.11
N MET A 212 -6.38 1.81 -17.12
CA MET A 212 -6.97 2.70 -18.11
C MET A 212 -7.97 1.99 -19.04
N LEU A 213 -7.69 0.75 -19.47
CA LEU A 213 -8.59 -0.03 -20.32
C LEU A 213 -9.96 -0.32 -19.68
N THR A 214 -9.98 -0.37 -18.35
CA THR A 214 -11.19 -0.64 -17.56
C THR A 214 -11.77 0.60 -16.90
N ASP A 215 -11.28 1.80 -17.28
CA ASP A 215 -11.78 3.07 -16.76
C ASP A 215 -13.19 3.36 -17.26
N GLU A 216 -14.03 3.97 -16.44
CA GLU A 216 -15.39 4.38 -16.83
C GLU A 216 -15.37 5.51 -17.87
N ARG A 217 -14.32 6.35 -17.86
CA ARG A 217 -14.16 7.47 -18.79
C ARG A 217 -13.70 6.98 -20.16
N CYS A 218 -14.54 7.23 -21.17
CA CYS A 218 -14.30 6.80 -22.55
C CYS A 218 -12.93 7.28 -23.08
N HIS A 219 -12.60 8.55 -22.88
CA HIS A 219 -11.34 9.13 -23.38
C HIS A 219 -10.09 8.47 -22.79
N ILE A 220 -10.13 7.99 -21.53
CA ILE A 220 -9.03 7.26 -20.91
C ILE A 220 -8.86 5.88 -21.55
N ARG A 221 -9.96 5.16 -21.80
CA ARG A 221 -9.93 3.87 -22.50
C ARG A 221 -9.40 4.02 -23.93
N THR A 222 -9.86 5.03 -24.66
CA THR A 222 -9.38 5.32 -26.02
C THR A 222 -7.89 5.66 -26.03
N LEU A 223 -7.41 6.45 -25.06
CA LEU A 223 -5.99 6.75 -24.91
C LEU A 223 -5.17 5.48 -24.64
N ALA A 224 -5.65 4.59 -23.78
CA ALA A 224 -4.98 3.31 -23.52
C ALA A 224 -4.88 2.45 -24.78
N ALA A 225 -5.98 2.29 -25.52
CA ALA A 225 -6.02 1.53 -26.76
C ALA A 225 -5.01 2.08 -27.79
N ARG A 226 -4.98 3.41 -27.99
CA ARG A 226 -4.01 4.07 -28.90
C ARG A 226 -2.56 3.81 -28.48
N ARG A 227 -2.25 3.88 -27.18
CA ARG A 227 -0.91 3.58 -26.66
C ARG A 227 -0.51 2.13 -26.90
N ILE A 228 -1.44 1.19 -26.74
CA ILE A 228 -1.21 -0.24 -27.00
C ILE A 228 -0.96 -0.48 -28.50
N ILE A 229 -1.77 0.10 -29.38
CA ILE A 229 -1.60 -0.02 -30.83
C ILE A 229 -0.22 0.50 -31.25
N LYS A 230 0.15 1.72 -30.80
CA LYS A 230 1.46 2.31 -31.09
C LYS A 230 2.62 1.46 -30.57
N ALA A 231 2.49 0.89 -29.36
CA ALA A 231 3.51 0.01 -28.79
C ALA A 231 3.68 -1.29 -29.58
N ARG A 232 2.62 -1.79 -30.21
CA ARG A 232 2.68 -2.98 -31.09
C ARG A 232 3.36 -2.66 -32.43
N GLU A 233 3.15 -1.47 -32.98
CA GLU A 233 3.75 -1.03 -34.25
C GLU A 233 5.28 -0.89 -34.18
N ILE A 234 5.81 -0.45 -33.03
CA ILE A 234 7.26 -0.29 -32.83
C ILE A 234 8.00 -1.64 -32.87
N GLY A 235 7.30 -2.75 -32.59
CA GLY A 235 7.88 -4.09 -32.51
C GLY A 235 8.85 -4.26 -31.32
N PRO A 236 9.16 -5.50 -30.90
CA PRO A 236 10.23 -5.71 -29.94
C PRO A 236 11.58 -5.44 -30.62
N ASP A 237 12.43 -4.59 -30.03
CA ASP A 237 13.86 -4.49 -30.34
C ASP A 237 14.56 -5.81 -29.95
N GLY A 238 14.37 -6.85 -30.76
CA GLY A 238 14.96 -8.17 -30.56
C GLY A 238 14.48 -8.93 -29.32
N ASN A 239 14.87 -10.20 -29.25
CA ASN A 239 14.59 -11.17 -28.17
C ASN A 239 15.28 -10.82 -26.82
N CYS A 240 15.41 -9.54 -26.48
CA CYS A 240 16.03 -9.15 -25.22
C CYS A 240 14.97 -9.15 -24.11
N VAL A 241 15.14 -10.10 -23.18
CA VAL A 241 14.39 -10.14 -21.92
C VAL A 241 14.57 -8.80 -21.21
N ARG A 242 13.49 -8.01 -21.15
CA ARG A 242 13.50 -6.62 -20.68
C ARG A 242 14.14 -6.47 -19.30
N ARG A 243 14.96 -5.44 -19.10
CA ARG A 243 15.39 -5.06 -17.75
C ARG A 243 14.20 -4.40 -17.07
N PHE A 244 13.79 -4.91 -15.90
CA PHE A 244 12.76 -4.24 -15.12
C PHE A 244 13.28 -2.89 -14.61
N VAL A 245 12.52 -1.83 -14.90
CA VAL A 245 12.81 -0.47 -14.45
C VAL A 245 11.67 0.02 -13.59
N ILE A 246 12.01 0.49 -12.40
CA ILE A 246 11.08 1.21 -11.54
C ILE A 246 10.93 2.62 -12.11
N HIS A 247 9.72 2.97 -12.53
CA HIS A 247 9.45 4.27 -13.12
C HIS A 247 9.31 5.34 -12.04
N ALA A 248 9.74 6.56 -12.37
CA ALA A 248 9.56 7.71 -11.50
C ALA A 248 8.05 7.98 -11.29
N VAL A 249 7.66 8.13 -10.02
CA VAL A 249 6.26 8.38 -9.65
C VAL A 249 6.04 9.87 -9.44
N ASN A 250 5.00 10.41 -10.08
CA ASN A 250 4.52 11.76 -9.83
C ASN A 250 3.69 11.80 -8.54
N PHE A 251 4.34 12.16 -7.42
CA PHE A 251 3.66 12.32 -6.12
C PHE A 251 2.62 13.44 -6.08
N ARG A 252 2.57 14.31 -7.09
CA ARG A 252 1.61 15.41 -7.21
C ARG A 252 0.42 15.09 -8.14
N ALA A 253 0.41 13.91 -8.76
CA ALA A 253 -0.64 13.51 -9.70
C ALA A 253 -2.06 13.60 -9.09
N THR A 254 -2.97 14.30 -9.76
CA THR A 254 -4.37 14.40 -9.33
C THR A 254 -5.19 13.20 -9.80
N ASP A 255 -4.88 12.69 -11.00
CA ASP A 255 -5.42 11.44 -11.55
C ASP A 255 -4.42 10.29 -11.44
N TYR A 256 -4.89 9.04 -11.47
CA TYR A 256 -3.97 7.91 -11.51
C TYR A 256 -3.27 7.83 -12.88
N ALA A 257 -3.92 8.26 -13.97
CA ALA A 257 -3.36 8.25 -15.32
C ALA A 257 -2.08 9.12 -15.43
N ASP A 258 -1.90 10.08 -14.53
CA ASP A 258 -0.76 11.02 -14.49
C ASP A 258 0.33 10.61 -13.49
N LEU A 259 0.26 9.38 -12.93
CA LEU A 259 1.27 8.88 -11.99
C LEU A 259 2.66 8.71 -12.61
N ILE A 260 2.73 8.55 -13.94
CA ILE A 260 3.97 8.42 -14.68
C ILE A 260 4.05 9.42 -15.82
N ASP A 261 5.28 9.75 -16.20
CA ASP A 261 5.53 10.49 -17.41
C ASP A 261 5.54 9.55 -18.62
N TRP A 262 4.43 9.56 -19.35
CA TRP A 262 4.26 8.74 -20.55
C TRP A 262 5.22 9.06 -21.69
N GLN A 263 5.92 10.20 -21.67
CA GLN A 263 6.90 10.56 -22.71
C GLN A 263 8.24 9.83 -22.50
N THR A 264 8.56 9.49 -21.25
CA THR A 264 9.82 8.83 -20.87
C THR A 264 9.66 7.32 -20.66
N CYS A 265 8.42 6.82 -20.73
CA CYS A 265 8.08 5.42 -20.53
C CYS A 265 8.02 4.63 -21.85
N ASN A 266 8.83 3.58 -21.97
CA ASN A 266 8.67 2.59 -23.03
C ASN A 266 7.59 1.57 -22.65
N VAL A 267 6.57 1.41 -23.50
CA VAL A 267 5.53 0.39 -23.32
C VAL A 267 5.98 -0.89 -24.03
N ALA A 268 6.28 -1.94 -23.28
CA ALA A 268 6.53 -3.25 -23.87
C ALA A 268 5.18 -3.95 -24.15
N PRO A 269 4.97 -4.55 -25.34
CA PRO A 269 3.83 -5.40 -25.58
C PRO A 269 3.94 -6.68 -24.72
N THR A 270 3.26 -6.71 -23.57
CA THR A 270 3.18 -7.89 -22.70
C THR A 270 2.02 -8.79 -23.10
N THR A 271 2.04 -10.05 -22.66
CA THR A 271 1.01 -11.06 -22.95
C THR A 271 -0.42 -10.62 -22.63
N VAL A 272 -0.62 -9.77 -21.62
CA VAL A 272 -1.97 -9.27 -21.25
C VAL A 272 -2.46 -8.21 -22.22
N LEU A 273 -1.53 -7.47 -22.83
CA LEU A 273 -1.80 -6.49 -23.87
C LEU A 273 -1.80 -7.14 -25.27
N SER A 274 -1.62 -8.46 -25.39
CA SER A 274 -1.74 -9.23 -26.63
C SER A 274 -3.06 -10.01 -26.64
N ILE A 275 -4.19 -9.33 -26.76
CA ILE A 275 -5.44 -9.97 -27.17
C ILE A 275 -5.32 -10.26 -28.67
N GLN A 276 -5.38 -11.53 -29.06
CA GLN A 276 -5.44 -11.95 -30.45
C GLN A 276 -6.74 -11.41 -31.06
N SER A 277 -6.60 -10.63 -32.13
CA SER A 277 -7.70 -10.31 -33.05
C SER A 277 -8.07 -11.54 -33.86
#